data_AF-A0A973TY24-F1
#
_entry.id   AF-A0A973TY24-F1
#
_cell.length_a   1.000
_cell.length_b   1.000
_cell.length_c   1.000
_cell.angle_alpha   90.00
_cell.angle_beta   90.00
_cell.angle_gamma   90.00
#
_symmetry.space_group_name_H-M   'P 1'
#
loop_
_entity.id
_entity.type
_entity.pdbx_description
1 polymer ?
#
loop_
_entity_poly.entity_id
_entity_poly.type
_entity_poly.pdbx_seq_one_letter_code
_entity_poly.pdbx_strand_id
1 'polypeptide(L)'
;AGLATALRSGRAARRRALAAISTGHLVQALPLWVGTLADVEDILPAVPGMFDLVVIDEASHVDQPLAAPALLRGRRAVIGGDPRQLRHVSFVGEHTVREALSAEGTESLADRLDVARVSLFDAGAAVAEVHWLTEHHRCAPHLIGFAASRFYEGRIALLTTHPSIADVDCIEVEHVAGVRDDQGVNEVEVDAVLARLRHRIAAGVRSIGVVTPFRAQADAVEKALLDRLGLDEITAGGVRVGTVHGVQGSEFDEVVISLALTDADRPAAWRFANDRNLLAVLTTRARRLVHVVTSATRPVGLVGEYLRHAEVPPTGTGGAAPTDEWTARLAAELTALGLTARTGYPVGRWRVDLVVGEGGSAVAVDTRPHPDGSAAHLARWRALRGAGWRVHDAFPSRFGHDPARAAVELAQELGPTAACRSGAIGRAPARPRPPAVPEA
;
A
#
# COMPACT_ATOMS: atom_id res chain seq x y z
N ALA A 1 18.62 11.02 -36.14
CA ALA A 1 19.46 12.21 -35.82
C ALA A 1 18.64 13.39 -35.28
N GLY A 2 17.56 13.83 -35.97
CA GLY A 2 16.72 14.96 -35.52
C GLY A 2 16.06 14.76 -34.15
N LEU A 3 15.47 13.58 -33.91
CA LEU A 3 14.84 13.24 -32.61
C LEU A 3 15.82 13.29 -31.43
N ALA A 4 17.00 12.69 -31.58
CA ALA A 4 18.04 12.71 -30.54
C ALA A 4 18.51 14.14 -30.21
N THR A 5 18.53 15.03 -31.21
CA THR A 5 18.86 16.45 -31.03
C THR A 5 17.74 17.20 -30.32
N ALA A 6 16.48 16.92 -30.67
CA ALA A 6 15.30 17.48 -30.02
C ALA A 6 15.26 17.14 -28.52
N LEU A 7 15.49 15.87 -28.16
CA LEU A 7 15.46 15.43 -26.76
C LEU A 7 16.54 16.09 -25.89
N ARG A 8 17.72 16.37 -26.46
CA ARG A 8 18.82 17.06 -25.76
C ARG A 8 18.67 18.58 -25.70
N SER A 9 17.72 19.14 -26.44
CA SER A 9 17.50 20.59 -26.47
C SER A 9 16.66 21.07 -25.28
N GLY A 10 16.79 22.36 -24.95
CA GLY A 10 15.98 23.02 -23.92
C GLY A 10 14.49 22.99 -24.25
N ARG A 11 13.63 23.16 -23.25
CA ARG A 11 12.18 22.87 -23.29
C ARG A 11 11.45 23.49 -24.51
N ALA A 12 11.64 24.77 -24.79
CA ALA A 12 11.00 25.45 -25.92
C ALA A 12 11.56 25.05 -27.30
N ALA A 13 12.84 24.67 -27.37
CA ALA A 13 13.45 24.16 -28.59
C ALA A 13 13.00 22.73 -28.88
N ARG A 14 12.86 21.90 -27.83
CA ARG A 14 12.37 20.53 -27.91
C ARG A 14 10.94 20.50 -28.48
N ARG A 15 10.02 21.30 -27.92
CA ARG A 15 8.64 21.38 -28.42
C ARG A 15 8.58 21.69 -29.92
N ARG A 16 9.31 22.73 -30.37
CA ARG A 16 9.36 23.12 -31.78
C ARG A 16 9.96 22.03 -32.66
N ALA A 17 11.04 21.40 -32.21
CA ALA A 17 11.71 20.33 -32.96
C ALA A 17 10.84 19.07 -33.06
N LEU A 18 10.12 18.69 -32.01
CA LEU A 18 9.20 17.55 -32.01
C LEU A 18 7.98 17.82 -32.87
N ALA A 19 7.44 19.04 -32.86
CA ALA A 19 6.34 19.45 -33.74
C ALA A 19 6.70 19.39 -35.24
N ALA A 20 7.99 19.51 -35.58
CA ALA A 20 8.47 19.40 -36.96
C ALA A 20 8.69 17.95 -37.41
N ILE A 21 8.67 16.98 -36.50
CA ILE A 21 8.81 15.55 -36.82
C ILE A 21 7.40 14.99 -37.06
N SER A 22 7.22 14.29 -38.18
CA SER A 22 5.95 13.59 -38.44
C SER A 22 5.64 12.61 -37.31
N THR A 23 4.40 12.64 -36.82
CA THR A 23 3.90 11.80 -35.73
C THR A 23 4.22 10.31 -35.90
N GLY A 24 4.07 9.77 -37.11
CA GLY A 24 4.37 8.37 -37.40
C GLY A 24 5.84 8.00 -37.12
N HIS A 25 6.78 8.82 -37.58
CA HIS A 25 8.20 8.61 -37.30
C HIS A 25 8.55 8.81 -35.81
N LEU A 26 7.87 9.74 -35.13
CA LEU A 26 8.08 9.99 -33.70
C LEU A 26 7.73 8.74 -32.88
N VAL A 27 6.54 8.18 -33.10
CA VAL A 27 6.02 7.02 -32.35
C VAL A 27 6.72 5.73 -32.78
N GLN A 28 7.12 5.58 -34.05
CA GLN A 28 7.96 4.44 -34.46
C GLN A 28 9.33 4.42 -33.78
N ALA A 29 9.96 5.59 -33.63
CA ALA A 29 11.27 5.68 -33.00
C ALA A 29 11.19 5.59 -31.47
N LEU A 30 10.12 6.12 -30.87
CA LEU A 30 9.85 6.09 -29.43
C LEU A 30 8.40 5.66 -29.21
N PRO A 31 8.14 4.34 -29.10
CA PRO A 31 6.79 3.81 -28.96
C PRO A 31 6.19 4.02 -27.57
N LEU A 32 7.03 4.30 -26.58
CA LEU A 32 6.62 4.55 -25.19
C LEU A 32 7.06 5.94 -24.75
N TRP A 33 6.11 6.72 -24.26
CA TRP A 33 6.33 8.02 -23.66
C TRP A 33 5.80 8.01 -22.23
N VAL A 34 6.63 8.45 -21.29
CA VAL A 34 6.29 8.53 -19.87
C VAL A 34 6.62 9.93 -19.40
N GLY A 35 5.66 10.58 -18.73
CA GLY A 35 5.79 11.94 -18.23
C GLY A 35 4.54 12.36 -17.47
N THR A 36 4.58 13.55 -16.88
CA THR A 36 3.40 14.15 -16.27
C THR A 36 2.42 14.63 -17.35
N LEU A 37 1.15 14.86 -17.00
CA LEU A 37 0.17 15.40 -17.94
C LEU A 37 0.61 16.76 -18.51
N ALA A 38 1.22 17.60 -17.69
CA ALA A 38 1.80 18.87 -18.12
C ALA A 38 2.96 18.67 -19.12
N ASP A 39 3.87 17.72 -18.88
CA ASP A 39 4.93 17.41 -19.83
C ASP A 39 4.39 16.91 -21.17
N VAL A 40 3.35 16.06 -21.13
CA VAL A 40 2.69 15.53 -22.33
C VAL A 40 2.05 16.65 -23.13
N GLU A 41 1.34 17.56 -22.47
CA GLU A 41 0.72 18.72 -23.11
C GLU A 41 1.75 19.65 -23.75
N ASP A 42 2.84 19.94 -23.03
CA ASP A 42 3.88 20.87 -23.46
C ASP A 42 4.76 20.32 -24.58
N ILE A 43 5.10 19.02 -24.54
CA ILE A 43 6.16 18.46 -25.38
C ILE A 43 5.61 17.79 -26.63
N LEU A 44 4.47 17.08 -26.52
CA LEU A 44 3.97 16.26 -27.61
C LEU A 44 3.13 17.08 -28.59
N PRO A 45 3.24 16.82 -29.91
CA PRO A 45 2.35 17.42 -30.90
C PRO A 45 0.88 17.20 -30.52
N ALA A 46 0.04 18.21 -30.76
CA ALA A 46 -1.40 18.14 -30.54
C ALA A 46 -2.09 17.37 -31.68
N VAL A 47 -1.72 16.10 -31.87
CA VAL A 47 -2.26 15.23 -32.92
C VAL A 47 -3.16 14.16 -32.28
N PRO A 48 -4.48 14.19 -32.57
CA PRO A 48 -5.40 13.21 -32.01
C PRO A 48 -5.05 11.77 -32.42
N GLY A 49 -5.21 10.83 -31.48
CA GLY A 49 -5.01 9.40 -31.75
C GLY A 49 -3.61 9.02 -32.24
N MET A 50 -2.59 9.82 -31.88
CA MET A 50 -1.18 9.53 -32.20
C MET A 50 -0.66 8.27 -31.50
N PHE A 51 -1.24 7.89 -30.35
CA PHE A 51 -0.95 6.65 -29.65
C PHE A 51 -2.13 5.69 -29.73
N ASP A 52 -1.83 4.39 -29.83
CA ASP A 52 -2.87 3.36 -29.77
C ASP A 52 -3.48 3.24 -28.36
N LEU A 53 -2.68 3.52 -27.32
CA LEU A 53 -3.07 3.44 -25.91
C LEU A 53 -2.45 4.59 -25.11
N VAL A 54 -3.27 5.22 -24.27
CA VAL A 54 -2.84 6.13 -23.20
C VAL A 54 -3.17 5.48 -21.86
N VAL A 55 -2.19 5.44 -20.96
CA VAL A 55 -2.38 4.95 -19.59
C VAL A 55 -2.25 6.14 -18.65
N ILE A 56 -3.26 6.38 -17.82
CA ILE A 56 -3.22 7.42 -16.79
C ILE A 56 -3.34 6.73 -15.45
N ASP A 57 -2.28 6.81 -14.66
CA ASP A 57 -2.23 6.31 -13.30
C ASP A 57 -2.58 7.42 -12.30
N GLU A 58 -2.95 7.04 -11.07
CA GLU A 58 -3.39 7.97 -10.01
C GLU A 58 -4.52 8.91 -10.44
N ALA A 59 -5.41 8.44 -11.32
CA ALA A 59 -6.47 9.23 -11.94
C ALA A 59 -7.51 9.78 -10.94
N SER A 60 -7.54 9.26 -9.70
CA SER A 60 -8.37 9.81 -8.62
C SER A 60 -7.90 11.19 -8.14
N HIS A 61 -6.67 11.59 -8.52
CA HIS A 61 -6.05 12.89 -8.24
C HIS A 61 -6.10 13.89 -9.39
N VAL A 62 -6.51 13.42 -10.56
CA VAL A 62 -6.49 14.18 -11.79
C VAL A 62 -7.89 14.72 -12.05
N ASP A 63 -8.02 16.02 -12.34
CA ASP A 63 -9.29 16.59 -12.80
C ASP A 63 -9.52 16.31 -14.29
N GLN A 64 -10.76 16.48 -14.74
CA GLN A 64 -11.16 16.16 -16.12
C GLN A 64 -10.41 17.02 -17.16
N PRO A 65 -10.27 18.36 -16.99
CA PRO A 65 -9.56 19.20 -17.95
C PRO A 65 -8.07 18.86 -18.10
N LEU A 66 -7.36 18.61 -17.00
CA LEU A 66 -5.93 18.30 -17.02
C LEU A 66 -5.63 17.01 -17.77
N ALA A 67 -6.55 16.03 -17.75
CA ALA A 67 -6.40 14.78 -18.46
C ALA A 67 -6.70 14.87 -19.97
N ALA A 68 -7.52 15.84 -20.38
CA ALA A 68 -8.07 15.89 -21.73
C ALA A 68 -6.99 15.92 -22.85
N PRO A 69 -5.90 16.70 -22.74
CA PRO A 69 -4.85 16.71 -23.75
C PRO A 69 -4.19 15.33 -23.94
N ALA A 70 -3.99 14.57 -22.85
CA ALA A 70 -3.41 13.24 -22.93
C ALA A 70 -4.40 12.24 -23.56
N LEU A 71 -5.67 12.26 -23.12
CA LEU A 71 -6.71 11.38 -23.63
C LEU A 71 -6.94 11.56 -25.13
N LEU A 72 -6.99 12.80 -25.63
CA LEU A 72 -7.19 13.09 -27.06
C LEU A 72 -6.08 12.53 -27.95
N ARG A 73 -4.87 12.36 -27.41
CA ARG A 73 -3.72 11.77 -28.13
C ARG A 73 -3.80 10.24 -28.20
N GLY A 74 -4.69 9.59 -27.45
CA GLY A 74 -4.90 8.15 -27.44
C GLY A 74 -6.12 7.69 -28.24
N ARG A 75 -6.04 6.54 -28.90
CA ARG A 75 -7.20 5.85 -29.49
C ARG A 75 -7.99 5.06 -28.44
N ARG A 76 -7.30 4.60 -27.39
CA ARG A 76 -7.85 3.90 -26.23
C ARG A 76 -7.20 4.46 -24.98
N ALA A 77 -7.91 4.36 -23.85
CA ALA A 77 -7.39 4.77 -22.55
C ALA A 77 -7.53 3.64 -21.54
N VAL A 78 -6.52 3.50 -20.68
CA VAL A 78 -6.60 2.74 -19.42
C VAL A 78 -6.41 3.74 -18.30
N ILE A 79 -7.37 3.76 -17.38
CA ILE A 79 -7.40 4.69 -16.25
C ILE A 79 -7.21 3.86 -14.99
N GLY A 80 -6.09 4.07 -14.31
CA GLY A 80 -5.74 3.48 -13.02
C GLY A 80 -5.86 4.52 -11.92
N GLY A 81 -6.38 4.12 -10.76
CA GLY A 81 -6.52 5.00 -9.61
C GLY A 81 -7.24 4.32 -8.47
N ASP A 82 -7.24 4.97 -7.30
CA ASP A 82 -7.88 4.47 -6.10
C ASP A 82 -8.84 5.54 -5.53
N PRO A 83 -10.16 5.39 -5.72
CA PRO A 83 -11.15 6.38 -5.25
C PRO A 83 -11.31 6.41 -3.73
N ARG A 84 -10.64 5.49 -3.02
CA ARG A 84 -10.61 5.40 -1.54
C ARG A 84 -9.38 6.11 -0.95
N GLN A 85 -8.37 6.45 -1.76
CA GLN A 85 -7.29 7.35 -1.36
C GLN A 85 -7.72 8.82 -1.51
N LEU A 86 -6.84 9.76 -1.15
CA LEU A 86 -7.12 11.19 -1.26
C LEU A 86 -7.72 11.53 -2.63
N ARG A 87 -8.70 12.43 -2.69
CA ARG A 87 -9.29 12.86 -3.95
C ARG A 87 -8.56 14.10 -4.47
N HIS A 88 -8.70 14.37 -5.75
CA HIS A 88 -8.46 15.70 -6.28
C HIS A 88 -9.23 16.74 -5.44
N VAL A 89 -8.52 17.75 -4.92
CA VAL A 89 -9.13 18.89 -4.23
C VAL A 89 -8.85 20.13 -5.06
N SER A 90 -9.89 20.66 -5.69
CA SER A 90 -9.83 21.96 -6.37
C SER A 90 -10.56 23.01 -5.54
N PHE A 91 -9.89 24.16 -5.39
CA PHE A 91 -10.47 25.36 -4.78
C PHE A 91 -11.07 26.30 -5.83
N VAL A 92 -11.12 25.87 -7.09
CA VAL A 92 -11.70 26.67 -8.18
C VAL A 92 -13.21 26.70 -7.99
N GLY A 93 -13.75 27.92 -7.82
CA GLY A 93 -15.18 28.12 -7.68
C GLY A 93 -15.92 27.86 -8.99
N GLU A 94 -17.17 27.39 -8.90
CA GLU A 94 -18.02 27.13 -10.08
C GLU A 94 -18.17 28.35 -10.99
N HIS A 95 -18.14 29.56 -10.42
CA HIS A 95 -18.21 30.80 -11.18
C HIS A 95 -17.01 30.93 -12.13
N THR A 96 -15.80 30.71 -11.63
CA THR A 96 -14.57 30.74 -12.43
C THR A 96 -14.59 29.68 -13.54
N VAL A 97 -15.10 28.48 -13.26
CA VAL A 97 -15.27 27.43 -14.28
C VAL A 97 -16.24 27.91 -15.37
N ARG A 98 -17.39 28.48 -14.99
CA ARG A 98 -18.38 29.01 -15.95
C ARG A 98 -17.83 30.16 -16.79
N GLU A 99 -17.08 31.07 -16.19
CA GLU A 99 -16.41 32.17 -16.90
C GLU A 99 -15.40 31.64 -17.93
N ALA A 100 -14.59 30.66 -17.56
CA ALA A 100 -13.63 30.04 -18.47
C ALA A 100 -14.33 29.34 -19.66
N LEU A 101 -15.42 28.61 -19.39
CA LEU A 101 -16.20 27.96 -20.44
C LEU A 101 -16.83 28.96 -21.42
N SER A 102 -17.36 30.08 -20.90
CA SER A 102 -17.92 31.16 -21.70
C SER A 102 -16.86 31.85 -22.57
N ALA A 103 -15.68 32.13 -22.01
CA ALA A 103 -14.57 32.75 -22.73
C ALA A 103 -14.12 31.91 -23.94
N GLU A 104 -14.20 30.58 -23.83
CA GLU A 104 -13.82 29.63 -24.89
C GLU A 104 -15.01 29.17 -25.76
N GLY A 105 -16.24 29.67 -25.53
CA GLY A 105 -17.44 29.26 -26.28
C GLY A 105 -17.80 27.77 -26.12
N THR A 106 -17.56 27.22 -24.93
CA THR A 106 -17.74 25.80 -24.60
C THR A 106 -18.79 25.59 -23.50
N GLU A 107 -19.80 26.45 -23.43
CA GLU A 107 -20.82 26.46 -22.37
C GLU A 107 -21.59 25.12 -22.28
N SER A 108 -21.72 24.40 -23.40
CA SER A 108 -22.32 23.07 -23.44
C SER A 108 -21.60 22.01 -22.59
N LEU A 109 -20.35 22.27 -22.17
CA LEU A 109 -19.58 21.40 -21.28
C LEU A 109 -19.88 21.65 -19.79
N ALA A 110 -20.56 22.75 -19.44
CA ALA A 110 -20.83 23.11 -18.04
C ALA A 110 -21.60 22.02 -17.29
N ASP A 111 -22.53 21.35 -17.96
CA ASP A 111 -23.32 20.26 -17.37
C ASP A 111 -22.53 18.94 -17.24
N ARG A 112 -21.35 18.85 -17.86
CA ARG A 112 -20.52 17.65 -17.94
C ARG A 112 -19.23 17.74 -17.12
N LEU A 113 -18.85 18.94 -16.71
CA LEU A 113 -17.62 19.22 -15.97
C LEU A 113 -17.94 19.59 -14.52
N ASP A 114 -17.46 18.78 -13.59
CA ASP A 114 -17.40 19.14 -12.17
C ASP A 114 -15.94 19.00 -11.72
N VAL A 115 -15.15 20.01 -12.10
CA VAL A 115 -13.70 20.09 -11.82
C VAL A 115 -13.41 20.05 -10.32
N ALA A 116 -14.36 20.48 -9.48
CA ALA A 116 -14.18 20.52 -8.04
C ALA A 116 -14.35 19.16 -7.36
N ARG A 117 -15.22 18.29 -7.90
CA ARG A 117 -15.64 17.06 -7.20
C ARG A 117 -15.41 15.76 -7.97
N VAL A 118 -15.34 15.82 -9.30
CA VAL A 118 -15.26 14.64 -10.17
C VAL A 118 -13.85 14.49 -10.69
N SER A 119 -13.17 13.44 -10.23
CA SER A 119 -11.86 13.06 -10.75
C SER A 119 -11.98 12.38 -12.12
N LEU A 120 -10.85 12.26 -12.82
CA LEU A 120 -10.75 11.49 -14.05
C LEU A 120 -11.16 10.02 -13.82
N PHE A 121 -10.79 9.45 -12.67
CA PHE A 121 -11.21 8.10 -12.31
C PHE A 121 -12.74 8.00 -12.23
N ASP A 122 -13.39 8.93 -11.53
CA ASP A 122 -14.86 8.93 -11.41
C ASP A 122 -15.53 9.09 -12.79
N ALA A 123 -14.99 9.96 -13.65
CA ALA A 123 -15.48 10.15 -15.01
C ALA A 123 -15.31 8.89 -15.89
N GLY A 124 -14.18 8.20 -15.78
CA GLY A 124 -13.92 6.93 -16.48
C GLY A 124 -14.83 5.81 -16.00
N ALA A 125 -15.01 5.67 -14.69
CA ALA A 125 -15.87 4.68 -14.07
C ALA A 125 -17.36 4.85 -14.43
N ALA A 126 -17.79 6.06 -14.79
CA ALA A 126 -19.15 6.33 -15.25
C ALA A 126 -19.45 5.79 -16.66
N VAL A 127 -18.43 5.55 -17.48
CA VAL A 127 -18.57 5.19 -18.91
C VAL A 127 -17.95 3.85 -19.28
N ALA A 128 -17.15 3.26 -18.41
CA ALA A 128 -16.43 2.01 -18.64
C ALA A 128 -16.54 1.05 -17.45
N GLU A 129 -16.35 -0.25 -17.72
CA GLU A 129 -16.27 -1.26 -16.67
C GLU A 129 -15.05 -1.02 -15.78
N VAL A 130 -15.24 -1.12 -14.46
CA VAL A 130 -14.17 -0.99 -13.47
C VAL A 130 -13.69 -2.37 -13.05
N HIS A 131 -12.46 -2.70 -13.40
CA HIS A 131 -11.80 -3.90 -12.92
C HIS A 131 -11.07 -3.64 -11.60
N TRP A 132 -11.43 -4.39 -10.56
CA TRP A 132 -10.80 -4.28 -9.25
C TRP A 132 -9.56 -5.15 -9.14
N LEU A 133 -8.46 -4.58 -8.65
CA LEU A 133 -7.32 -5.36 -8.18
C LEU A 133 -7.60 -5.79 -6.74
N THR A 134 -7.90 -7.07 -6.55
CA THR A 134 -8.40 -7.61 -5.28
C THR A 134 -7.31 -8.28 -4.44
N GLU A 135 -6.03 -8.17 -4.80
CA GLU A 135 -4.94 -8.86 -4.11
C GLU A 135 -3.94 -7.85 -3.52
N HIS A 136 -3.57 -8.06 -2.26
CA HIS A 136 -2.57 -7.24 -1.57
C HIS A 136 -1.28 -8.02 -1.34
N HIS A 137 -0.16 -7.39 -1.71
CA HIS A 137 1.17 -8.01 -1.75
C HIS A 137 2.22 -7.26 -0.92
N ARG A 138 1.87 -6.14 -0.28
CA ARG A 138 2.87 -5.18 0.25
C ARG A 138 3.29 -5.48 1.68
N CYS A 139 2.33 -5.56 2.60
CA CYS A 139 2.61 -5.55 4.03
C CYS A 139 1.88 -6.66 4.78
N ALA A 140 2.23 -6.81 6.06
CA ALA A 140 1.64 -7.80 6.93
C ALA A 140 0.12 -7.59 7.11
N PRO A 141 -0.66 -8.66 7.34
CA PRO A 141 -2.09 -8.56 7.62
C PRO A 141 -2.45 -7.55 8.71
N HIS A 142 -1.62 -7.43 9.76
CA HIS A 142 -1.87 -6.46 10.84
C HIS A 142 -1.89 -5.01 10.35
N LEU A 143 -1.01 -4.64 9.42
CA LEU A 143 -0.91 -3.29 8.86
C LEU A 143 -2.10 -2.95 7.95
N ILE A 144 -2.39 -3.81 6.99
CA ILE A 144 -3.44 -3.54 5.98
C ILE A 144 -4.85 -3.84 6.50
N GLY A 145 -4.98 -4.68 7.54
CA GLY A 145 -6.27 -5.23 7.99
C GLY A 145 -7.33 -4.17 8.29
N PHE A 146 -6.94 -3.09 8.97
CA PHE A 146 -7.85 -1.97 9.23
C PHE A 146 -8.37 -1.34 7.93
N ALA A 147 -7.46 -0.96 7.03
CA ALA A 147 -7.81 -0.33 5.76
C ALA A 147 -8.61 -1.27 4.86
N ALA A 148 -8.21 -2.54 4.74
CA ALA A 148 -8.91 -3.57 3.96
C ALA A 148 -10.38 -3.72 4.40
N SER A 149 -10.62 -3.73 5.72
CA SER A 149 -11.97 -3.83 6.29
C SER A 149 -12.77 -2.54 6.12
N ARG A 150 -12.21 -1.40 6.52
CA ARG A 150 -12.94 -0.12 6.59
C ARG A 150 -13.07 0.60 5.26
N PHE A 151 -12.09 0.47 4.38
CA PHE A 151 -12.01 1.23 3.14
C PHE A 151 -12.31 0.41 1.90
N TYR A 152 -12.14 -0.91 1.95
CA TYR A 152 -12.30 -1.79 0.77
C TYR A 152 -13.34 -2.90 0.96
N GLU A 153 -14.19 -2.82 2.00
CA GLU A 153 -15.33 -3.74 2.19
C GLU A 153 -14.93 -5.22 2.20
N GLY A 154 -13.70 -5.53 2.65
CA GLY A 154 -13.18 -6.91 2.68
C GLY A 154 -12.89 -7.51 1.30
N ARG A 155 -12.88 -6.73 0.22
CA ARG A 155 -12.61 -7.21 -1.14
C ARG A 155 -11.13 -7.51 -1.41
N ILE A 156 -10.25 -7.16 -0.48
CA ILE A 156 -8.80 -7.34 -0.63
C ILE A 156 -8.38 -8.66 0.01
N ALA A 157 -7.97 -9.60 -0.85
CA ALA A 157 -7.34 -10.86 -0.50
C ALA A 157 -5.86 -10.65 -0.16
N LEU A 158 -5.44 -11.12 1.02
CA LEU A 158 -4.08 -10.95 1.52
C LEU A 158 -3.16 -12.08 1.06
N LEU A 159 -2.34 -11.85 0.03
CA LEU A 159 -1.34 -12.83 -0.42
C LEU A 159 -0.07 -12.82 0.45
N THR A 160 0.06 -11.83 1.33
CA THR A 160 1.12 -11.73 2.34
C THR A 160 0.86 -12.58 3.58
N THR A 161 -0.24 -13.33 3.66
CA THR A 161 -0.48 -14.25 4.76
C THR A 161 0.50 -15.41 4.66
N HIS A 162 1.67 -15.28 5.30
CA HIS A 162 2.73 -16.28 5.40
C HIS A 162 3.17 -16.37 6.88
N PRO A 163 3.50 -17.55 7.44
CA PRO A 163 3.87 -17.68 8.86
C PRO A 163 5.02 -16.79 9.34
N SER A 164 5.85 -16.25 8.43
CA SER A 164 6.90 -15.28 8.76
C SER A 164 6.41 -13.89 9.10
N ILE A 165 5.22 -13.49 8.64
CA ILE A 165 4.71 -12.12 8.75
C ILE A 165 3.25 -12.03 9.20
N ALA A 166 2.48 -13.13 9.14
CA ALA A 166 1.04 -13.08 9.37
C ALA A 166 0.66 -12.67 10.81
N ASP A 167 1.48 -13.07 11.78
CA ASP A 167 1.24 -12.89 13.21
C ASP A 167 2.18 -11.83 13.81
N VAL A 168 2.81 -11.00 12.97
CA VAL A 168 3.74 -9.96 13.42
C VAL A 168 2.98 -8.72 13.83
N ASP A 169 3.15 -8.31 15.08
CA ASP A 169 2.63 -7.05 15.57
C ASP A 169 3.42 -5.87 14.95
N CYS A 170 2.82 -5.27 13.92
CA CYS A 170 3.41 -4.19 13.16
C CYS A 170 2.92 -2.78 13.54
N ILE A 171 2.05 -2.60 14.54
CA ILE A 171 1.53 -1.26 14.90
C ILE A 171 1.80 -0.98 16.37
N GLU A 172 2.68 -0.04 16.63
CA GLU A 172 3.00 0.43 17.97
C GLU A 172 2.29 1.76 18.23
N VAL A 173 1.60 1.87 19.37
CA VAL A 173 1.02 3.15 19.85
C VAL A 173 1.79 3.62 21.08
N GLU A 174 2.26 4.87 21.05
CA GLU A 174 2.92 5.60 22.13
C GLU A 174 2.05 6.80 22.54
N HIS A 175 1.56 6.76 23.79
CA HIS A 175 0.81 7.86 24.37
C HIS A 175 1.75 8.84 25.07
N VAL A 176 1.66 10.13 24.73
CA VAL A 176 2.47 11.19 25.34
C VAL A 176 1.59 12.29 25.90
N ALA A 177 1.97 12.87 27.03
CA ALA A 177 1.22 13.94 27.69
C ALA A 177 1.51 15.31 27.06
N GLY A 178 1.04 15.49 25.82
CA GLY A 178 1.19 16.71 25.04
C GLY A 178 -0.07 17.56 24.98
N VAL A 179 0.12 18.84 24.67
CA VAL A 179 -0.96 19.78 24.39
C VAL A 179 -0.75 20.37 23.00
N ARG A 180 -1.85 20.59 22.29
CA ARG A 180 -1.81 21.27 20.99
C ARG A 180 -1.95 22.76 21.22
N ASP A 181 -0.96 23.53 20.78
CA ASP A 181 -0.95 24.98 20.93
C ASP A 181 -1.88 25.68 19.92
N ASP A 182 -1.96 27.01 20.02
CA ASP A 182 -2.78 27.83 19.13
C ASP A 182 -2.29 27.86 17.67
N GLN A 183 -1.04 27.46 17.42
CA GLN A 183 -0.47 27.28 16.08
C GLN A 183 -0.81 25.89 15.52
N GLY A 184 -1.43 25.03 16.32
CA GLY A 184 -1.83 23.69 15.94
C GLY A 184 -0.72 22.65 16.04
N VAL A 185 0.34 22.93 16.80
CA VAL A 185 1.52 22.09 17.02
C VAL A 185 1.44 21.42 18.39
N ASN A 186 1.84 20.15 18.46
CA ASN A 186 2.06 19.43 19.72
C ASN A 186 3.54 19.07 19.84
N GLU A 187 4.29 19.94 20.55
CA GLU A 187 5.76 19.84 20.70
C GLU A 187 6.19 18.56 21.44
N VAL A 188 5.37 18.05 22.36
CA VAL A 188 5.68 16.80 23.06
C VAL A 188 5.64 15.62 22.10
N GLU A 189 4.70 15.61 21.15
CA GLU A 189 4.72 14.61 20.07
C GLU A 189 5.92 14.81 19.12
N VAL A 190 6.32 16.05 18.83
CA VAL A 190 7.54 16.32 18.02
C VAL A 190 8.77 15.69 18.67
N ASP A 191 8.96 15.88 19.97
CA ASP A 191 10.08 15.31 20.73
C ASP A 191 10.08 13.77 20.69
N ALA A 192 8.91 13.15 20.91
CA ALA A 192 8.75 11.70 20.86
C ALA A 192 9.00 11.13 19.46
N VAL A 193 8.56 11.82 18.41
CA VAL A 193 8.86 11.47 17.02
C VAL A 193 10.37 11.46 16.77
N LEU A 194 11.09 12.51 17.18
CA LEU A 194 12.54 12.59 16.98
C LEU A 194 13.29 11.49 17.77
N ALA A 195 12.85 11.20 18.99
CA ALA A 195 13.41 10.11 19.79
C ALA A 195 13.22 8.75 19.08
N ARG A 196 12.02 8.48 18.56
CA ARG A 196 11.74 7.28 17.77
C ARG A 196 12.61 7.21 16.51
N LEU A 197 12.74 8.32 15.77
CA LEU A 197 13.58 8.38 14.57
C LEU A 197 15.02 7.96 14.87
N ARG A 198 15.66 8.59 15.88
CA ARG A 198 17.04 8.24 16.27
C ARG A 198 17.18 6.75 16.60
N HIS A 199 16.24 6.20 17.37
CA HIS A 199 16.25 4.78 17.72
C HIS A 199 16.15 3.88 16.48
N ARG A 200 15.27 4.19 15.53
CA ARG A 200 15.09 3.38 14.31
C ARG A 200 16.25 3.52 13.33
N ILE A 201 16.83 4.71 13.21
CA ILE A 201 18.04 4.96 12.42
C ILE A 201 19.21 4.15 12.99
N ALA A 202 19.42 4.19 14.31
CA ALA A 202 20.45 3.40 14.99
C ALA A 202 20.22 1.88 14.83
N ALA A 203 18.96 1.44 14.74
CA ALA A 203 18.59 0.06 14.42
C ALA A 203 18.79 -0.31 12.93
N GLY A 204 19.29 0.60 12.09
CA GLY A 204 19.65 0.36 10.69
C GLY A 204 18.50 0.49 9.70
N VAL A 205 17.38 1.11 10.09
CA VAL A 205 16.26 1.40 9.17
C VAL A 205 16.65 2.55 8.25
N ARG A 206 16.40 2.39 6.94
CA ARG A 206 16.86 3.33 5.89
C ARG A 206 15.75 3.95 5.05
N SER A 207 14.50 3.72 5.45
CA SER A 207 13.32 4.27 4.78
C SER A 207 12.27 4.55 5.84
N ILE A 208 12.23 5.79 6.31
CA ILE A 208 11.34 6.22 7.39
C ILE A 208 10.50 7.42 6.93
N GLY A 209 9.18 7.29 6.98
CA GLY A 209 8.26 8.39 6.76
C GLY A 209 7.76 8.94 8.09
N VAL A 210 7.81 10.25 8.29
CA VAL A 210 7.02 10.90 9.35
C VAL A 210 5.81 11.56 8.72
N VAL A 211 4.63 11.16 9.16
CA VAL A 211 3.37 11.57 8.54
C VAL A 211 2.42 12.13 9.59
N THR A 212 1.79 13.24 9.28
CA THR A 212 0.78 13.87 10.14
C THR A 212 -0.39 14.41 9.29
N PRO A 213 -1.62 14.50 9.82
CA PRO A 213 -2.70 15.17 9.11
C PRO A 213 -2.41 16.67 8.92
N PHE A 214 -1.72 17.31 9.87
CA PHE A 214 -1.68 18.76 9.99
C PHE A 214 -0.37 19.36 9.49
N ARG A 215 -0.46 20.41 8.67
CA ARG A 215 0.72 21.07 8.10
C ARG A 215 1.61 21.73 9.14
N ALA A 216 1.03 22.44 10.11
CA ALA A 216 1.80 23.06 11.19
C ALA A 216 2.65 22.05 11.97
N GLN A 217 2.10 20.86 12.26
CA GLN A 217 2.86 19.77 12.88
C GLN A 217 3.97 19.23 11.97
N ALA A 218 3.69 19.06 10.68
CA ALA A 218 4.70 18.58 9.73
C ALA A 218 5.89 19.56 9.65
N ASP A 219 5.61 20.85 9.52
CA ASP A 219 6.60 21.91 9.45
C ASP A 219 7.41 22.00 10.76
N ALA A 220 6.75 21.84 11.92
CA ALA A 220 7.41 21.80 13.23
C ALA A 220 8.34 20.59 13.38
N VAL A 221 7.91 19.40 12.97
CA VAL A 221 8.76 18.19 12.97
C VAL A 221 9.93 18.36 12.01
N GLU A 222 9.71 18.87 10.79
CA GLU A 222 10.77 19.09 9.81
C GLU A 222 11.82 20.08 10.33
N LYS A 223 11.37 21.19 10.93
CA LYS A 223 12.28 22.15 11.57
C LYS A 223 13.07 21.50 12.70
N ALA A 224 12.40 20.81 13.61
CA ALA A 224 13.07 20.18 14.75
C ALA A 224 14.02 19.03 14.32
N LEU A 225 13.70 18.34 13.22
CA LEU A 225 14.58 17.35 12.59
C LEU A 225 15.88 18.00 12.11
N LEU A 226 15.78 19.10 11.36
CA LEU A 226 16.94 19.83 10.83
C LEU A 226 17.77 20.49 11.94
N ASP A 227 17.14 20.97 13.00
CA ASP A 227 17.80 21.64 14.12
C ASP A 227 18.53 20.65 15.05
N ARG A 228 18.03 19.41 15.18
CA ARG A 228 18.45 18.48 16.25
C ARG A 228 19.06 17.17 15.77
N LEU A 229 18.99 16.83 14.49
CA LEU A 229 19.66 15.66 13.90
C LEU A 229 20.68 16.10 12.85
N GLY A 230 21.78 15.36 12.75
CA GLY A 230 22.77 15.58 11.69
C GLY A 230 22.22 15.16 10.32
N LEU A 231 22.65 15.85 9.26
CA LEU A 231 22.26 15.51 7.88
C LEU A 231 22.61 14.06 7.52
N ASP A 232 23.73 13.55 8.04
CA ASP A 232 24.15 12.16 7.84
C ASP A 232 23.18 11.17 8.48
N GLU A 233 22.63 11.48 9.67
CA GLU A 233 21.63 10.65 10.33
C GLU A 233 20.32 10.62 9.53
N ILE A 234 19.86 11.80 9.10
CA ILE A 234 18.65 11.97 8.27
C ILE A 234 18.78 11.19 6.96
N THR A 235 19.93 11.30 6.30
CA THR A 235 20.21 10.62 5.03
C THR A 235 20.35 9.11 5.23
N ALA A 236 21.05 8.67 6.26
CA ALA A 236 21.19 7.25 6.59
C ALA A 236 19.83 6.59 6.87
N GLY A 237 18.93 7.32 7.54
CA GLY A 237 17.56 6.91 7.81
C GLY A 237 16.62 6.97 6.61
N GLY A 238 17.02 7.64 5.52
CA GLY A 238 16.11 7.97 4.41
C GLY A 238 14.84 8.66 4.90
N VAL A 239 14.98 9.59 5.85
CA VAL A 239 13.84 10.21 6.55
C VAL A 239 13.15 11.22 5.64
N ARG A 240 11.82 11.13 5.56
CA ARG A 240 11.00 12.16 4.91
C ARG A 240 9.82 12.54 5.79
N VAL A 241 9.65 13.83 6.05
CA VAL A 241 8.54 14.40 6.83
C VAL A 241 7.51 14.99 5.87
N GLY A 242 6.23 14.87 6.19
CA GLY A 242 5.20 15.58 5.44
C GLY A 242 3.79 15.36 5.96
N THR A 243 2.85 16.11 5.39
CA THR A 243 1.43 15.83 5.58
C THR A 243 1.01 14.58 4.81
N VAL A 244 -0.15 14.02 5.12
CA VAL A 244 -0.73 12.90 4.35
C VAL A 244 -0.76 13.18 2.84
N HIS A 245 -1.11 14.40 2.45
CA HIS A 245 -1.10 14.84 1.05
C HIS A 245 0.32 14.92 0.48
N GLY A 246 1.27 15.45 1.24
CA GLY A 246 2.66 15.61 0.81
C GLY A 246 3.42 14.29 0.65
N VAL A 247 2.99 13.22 1.34
CA VAL A 247 3.62 11.90 1.24
C VAL A 247 2.86 10.91 0.36
N GLN A 248 1.83 11.38 -0.34
CA GLN A 248 1.06 10.52 -1.22
C GLN A 248 1.90 9.94 -2.37
N GLY A 249 1.55 8.74 -2.84
CA GLY A 249 2.31 8.00 -3.85
C GLY A 249 3.68 7.50 -3.36
N SER A 250 4.03 7.75 -2.10
CA SER A 250 5.26 7.26 -1.50
C SER A 250 4.98 6.17 -0.49
N GLU A 251 6.02 5.37 -0.25
CA GLU A 251 6.00 4.23 0.64
C GLU A 251 7.28 4.21 1.46
N PHE A 252 7.16 3.75 2.70
CA PHE A 252 8.29 3.65 3.62
C PHE A 252 8.33 2.26 4.25
N ASP A 253 9.53 1.79 4.57
CA ASP A 253 9.66 0.56 5.34
C ASP A 253 9.00 0.75 6.72
N GLU A 254 9.24 1.89 7.36
CA GLU A 254 8.60 2.26 8.63
C GLU A 254 7.98 3.65 8.57
N VAL A 255 6.85 3.83 9.24
CA VAL A 255 6.15 5.12 9.31
C VAL A 255 5.95 5.52 10.76
N VAL A 256 6.32 6.74 11.11
CA VAL A 256 5.95 7.39 12.36
C VAL A 256 4.78 8.33 12.10
N ILE A 257 3.64 8.08 12.73
CA ILE A 257 2.46 8.93 12.65
C ILE A 257 2.43 9.86 13.86
N SER A 258 2.38 11.17 13.66
CA SER A 258 2.04 12.13 14.72
C SER A 258 0.63 12.66 14.49
N LEU A 259 -0.30 12.32 15.39
CA LEU A 259 -1.69 12.75 15.27
C LEU A 259 -1.86 14.24 15.61
N ALA A 260 -1.04 14.77 16.52
CA ALA A 260 -1.08 16.15 17.02
C ALA A 260 -2.46 16.57 17.52
N LEU A 261 -3.22 15.62 18.05
CA LEU A 261 -4.56 15.83 18.60
C LEU A 261 -4.60 15.45 20.06
N THR A 262 -5.43 16.19 20.78
CA THR A 262 -5.78 15.97 22.19
C THR A 262 -7.29 15.80 22.31
N ASP A 263 -7.76 15.28 23.44
CA ASP A 263 -9.19 15.16 23.74
C ASP A 263 -9.91 16.54 23.74
N ALA A 264 -9.17 17.63 23.98
CA ALA A 264 -9.71 18.99 24.08
C ALA A 264 -9.80 19.72 22.72
N ASP A 265 -9.25 19.13 21.65
CA ASP A 265 -9.25 19.73 20.32
C ASP A 265 -10.66 19.94 19.76
N ARG A 266 -10.82 21.00 18.96
CA ARG A 266 -12.11 21.36 18.36
C ARG A 266 -12.65 20.21 17.48
N PRO A 267 -13.98 20.00 17.42
CA PRO A 267 -14.59 18.97 16.57
C PRO A 267 -14.18 19.03 15.09
N ALA A 268 -13.87 20.23 14.57
CA ALA A 268 -13.41 20.40 13.19
C ALA A 268 -12.05 19.71 12.92
N ALA A 269 -11.11 19.75 13.89
CA ALA A 269 -9.82 19.10 13.76
C ALA A 269 -9.97 17.57 13.78
N TRP A 270 -10.80 17.06 14.69
CA TRP A 270 -11.17 15.64 14.72
C TRP A 270 -11.89 15.19 13.45
N ARG A 271 -12.80 16.00 12.89
CA ARG A 271 -13.48 15.70 11.63
C ARG A 271 -12.50 15.58 10.46
N PHE A 272 -11.51 16.46 10.40
CA PHE A 272 -10.48 16.41 9.36
C PHE A 272 -9.59 15.16 9.49
N ALA A 273 -9.10 14.85 10.69
CA ALA A 273 -8.31 13.64 10.91
C ALA A 273 -9.12 12.34 10.73
N ASN A 274 -10.44 12.39 10.94
CA ASN A 274 -11.36 11.29 10.67
C ASN A 274 -11.85 11.23 9.21
N ASP A 275 -11.34 12.07 8.32
CA ASP A 275 -11.63 11.93 6.90
C ASP A 275 -11.19 10.55 6.41
N ARG A 276 -12.09 9.88 5.68
CA ARG A 276 -11.92 8.49 5.28
C ARG A 276 -10.73 8.32 4.34
N ASN A 277 -10.58 9.23 3.40
CA ASN A 277 -9.56 9.16 2.35
C ASN A 277 -8.19 9.55 2.91
N LEU A 278 -8.16 10.52 3.84
CA LEU A 278 -6.98 10.88 4.61
C LEU A 278 -6.48 9.69 5.44
N LEU A 279 -7.36 9.00 6.18
CA LEU A 279 -6.97 7.84 6.98
C LEU A 279 -6.56 6.64 6.12
N ALA A 280 -7.19 6.43 4.97
CA ALA A 280 -6.81 5.39 4.03
C ALA A 280 -5.35 5.58 3.57
N VAL A 281 -4.94 6.81 3.23
CA VAL A 281 -3.55 7.08 2.87
C VAL A 281 -2.64 6.93 4.10
N LEU A 282 -2.98 7.58 5.22
CA LEU A 282 -2.17 7.58 6.44
C LEU A 282 -1.82 6.17 6.94
N THR A 283 -2.78 5.25 6.92
CA THR A 283 -2.63 3.88 7.44
C THR A 283 -2.00 2.89 6.46
N THR A 284 -1.73 3.29 5.20
CA THR A 284 -1.25 2.38 4.13
C THR A 284 0.15 2.71 3.61
N ARG A 285 0.86 3.66 4.22
CA ARG A 285 2.19 4.09 3.78
C ARG A 285 3.33 3.16 4.21
N ALA A 286 3.13 2.38 5.27
CA ALA A 286 4.16 1.51 5.84
C ALA A 286 4.19 0.12 5.20
N ARG A 287 5.40 -0.44 5.03
CA ARG A 287 5.61 -1.82 4.59
C ARG A 287 5.84 -2.78 5.75
N ARG A 288 6.48 -2.34 6.84
CA ARG A 288 6.93 -3.21 7.95
C ARG A 288 6.41 -2.79 9.31
N LEU A 289 6.43 -1.50 9.63
CA LEU A 289 6.07 -1.00 10.96
C LEU A 289 5.38 0.36 10.89
N VAL A 290 4.35 0.56 11.70
CA VAL A 290 3.78 1.87 12.02
C VAL A 290 4.00 2.15 13.49
N HIS A 291 4.50 3.34 13.80
CA HIS A 291 4.60 3.86 15.16
C HIS A 291 3.72 5.11 15.28
N VAL A 292 2.63 5.02 16.02
CA VAL A 292 1.70 6.14 16.25
C VAL A 292 2.06 6.83 17.55
N VAL A 293 2.38 8.12 17.47
CA VAL A 293 2.52 9.02 18.62
C VAL A 293 1.23 9.83 18.74
N THR A 294 0.63 9.83 19.93
CA THR A 294 -0.63 10.52 20.18
C THR A 294 -0.73 11.07 21.59
N SER A 295 -1.27 12.28 21.74
CA SER A 295 -1.71 12.82 23.03
C SER A 295 -3.20 12.63 23.32
N ALA A 296 -3.98 12.15 22.36
CA ALA A 296 -5.38 11.82 22.58
C ALA A 296 -5.51 10.53 23.40
N THR A 297 -6.30 10.59 24.47
CA THR A 297 -6.60 9.44 25.34
C THR A 297 -7.95 8.81 25.01
N ARG A 298 -8.87 9.59 24.44
CA ARG A 298 -10.20 9.13 24.01
C ARG A 298 -10.46 9.52 22.56
N PRO A 299 -9.67 8.97 21.61
CA PRO A 299 -9.82 9.28 20.20
C PRO A 299 -11.19 8.86 19.68
N VAL A 300 -11.80 9.72 18.86
CA VAL A 300 -13.15 9.53 18.30
C VAL A 300 -13.10 9.12 16.84
N GLY A 301 -14.19 8.49 16.36
CA GLY A 301 -14.37 8.13 14.94
C GLY A 301 -13.42 7.03 14.44
N LEU A 302 -13.13 7.08 13.14
CA LEU A 302 -12.20 6.17 12.46
C LEU A 302 -10.78 6.20 13.03
N VAL A 303 -10.28 7.34 13.52
CA VAL A 303 -8.98 7.42 14.21
C VAL A 303 -9.01 6.55 15.48
N GLY A 304 -10.07 6.67 16.28
CA GLY A 304 -10.22 5.85 17.49
C GLY A 304 -10.39 4.36 17.18
N GLU A 305 -11.08 4.02 16.08
CA GLU A 305 -11.16 2.64 15.61
C GLU A 305 -9.81 2.08 15.17
N TYR A 306 -8.99 2.88 14.47
CA TYR A 306 -7.65 2.46 14.05
C TYR A 306 -6.74 2.24 15.26
N LEU A 307 -6.79 3.11 16.25
CA LEU A 307 -6.02 2.96 17.49
C LEU A 307 -6.44 1.72 18.28
N ARG A 308 -7.74 1.42 18.37
CA ARG A 308 -8.22 0.15 18.96
C ARG A 308 -7.79 -1.08 18.15
N HIS A 309 -7.76 -0.99 16.83
CA HIS A 309 -7.22 -2.06 15.98
C HIS A 309 -5.73 -2.30 16.30
N ALA A 310 -4.96 -1.23 16.46
CA ALA A 310 -3.54 -1.31 16.81
C ALA A 310 -3.27 -1.91 18.21
N GLU A 311 -4.23 -1.79 19.14
CA GLU A 311 -4.13 -2.38 20.48
C GLU A 311 -4.35 -3.90 20.50
N VAL A 312 -4.92 -4.47 19.42
CA VAL A 312 -5.23 -5.90 19.32
C VAL A 312 -4.13 -6.58 18.51
N PRO A 313 -3.18 -7.30 19.15
CA PRO A 313 -2.14 -7.99 18.41
C PRO A 313 -2.73 -9.01 17.43
N PRO A 314 -2.08 -9.23 16.27
CA PRO A 314 -2.55 -10.22 15.33
C PRO A 314 -2.55 -11.59 15.99
N THR A 315 -3.62 -12.33 15.77
CA THR A 315 -3.72 -13.72 16.20
C THR A 315 -3.14 -14.63 15.13
N GLY A 316 -2.66 -15.79 15.57
CA GLY A 316 -2.18 -16.85 14.69
C GLY A 316 -3.14 -17.10 13.53
N THR A 317 -2.65 -17.05 12.29
CA THR A 317 -3.50 -17.37 11.14
C THR A 317 -4.02 -18.81 11.27
N GLY A 318 -5.31 -18.93 11.56
CA GLY A 318 -6.00 -20.20 11.68
C GLY A 318 -6.03 -20.97 10.36
N GLY A 319 -5.73 -22.26 10.43
CA GLY A 319 -6.01 -23.20 9.36
C GLY A 319 -7.50 -23.60 9.31
N ALA A 320 -7.87 -24.34 8.28
CA ALA A 320 -9.15 -25.04 8.23
C ALA A 320 -8.90 -26.55 8.37
N ALA A 321 -9.89 -27.28 8.88
CA ALA A 321 -9.83 -28.73 8.91
C ALA A 321 -9.63 -29.26 7.47
N PRO A 322 -8.76 -30.27 7.28
CA PRO A 322 -8.54 -30.87 5.98
C PRO A 322 -9.85 -31.49 5.48
N THR A 323 -10.10 -31.37 4.17
CA THR A 323 -11.31 -31.92 3.54
C THR A 323 -11.14 -33.38 3.10
N ASP A 324 -9.93 -33.92 3.19
CA ASP A 324 -9.58 -35.26 2.73
C ASP A 324 -8.68 -36.00 3.74
N GLU A 325 -8.78 -37.32 3.75
CA GLU A 325 -8.06 -38.19 4.69
C GLU A 325 -6.55 -38.14 4.49
N TRP A 326 -6.08 -38.03 3.25
CA TRP A 326 -4.65 -38.02 2.93
C TRP A 326 -3.95 -36.83 3.58
N THR A 327 -4.48 -35.62 3.37
CA THR A 327 -3.97 -34.39 3.99
C THR A 327 -4.00 -34.46 5.52
N ALA A 328 -5.09 -35.00 6.08
CA ALA A 328 -5.24 -35.15 7.53
C ALA A 328 -4.17 -36.07 8.14
N ARG A 329 -3.96 -37.24 7.54
CA ARG A 329 -2.99 -38.22 8.01
C ARG A 329 -1.56 -37.72 7.81
N LEU A 330 -1.25 -37.13 6.66
CA LEU A 330 0.08 -36.56 6.42
C LEU A 330 0.41 -35.45 7.44
N ALA A 331 -0.54 -34.57 7.75
CA ALA A 331 -0.34 -33.53 8.76
C ALA A 331 -0.07 -34.12 10.16
N ALA A 332 -0.78 -35.19 10.53
CA ALA A 332 -0.57 -35.89 11.79
C ALA A 332 0.82 -36.55 11.87
N GLU A 333 1.26 -37.22 10.81
CA GLU A 333 2.59 -37.84 10.73
C GLU A 333 3.72 -36.80 10.81
N LEU A 334 3.60 -35.67 10.07
CA LEU A 334 4.57 -34.58 10.15
C LEU A 334 4.63 -33.96 11.55
N THR A 335 3.48 -33.85 12.23
CA THR A 335 3.41 -33.37 13.61
C THR A 335 4.06 -34.36 14.58
N ALA A 336 3.86 -35.67 14.38
CA ALA A 336 4.50 -36.72 15.17
C ALA A 336 6.04 -36.72 15.01
N LEU A 337 6.55 -36.28 13.85
CA LEU A 337 7.97 -36.04 13.60
C LEU A 337 8.50 -34.71 14.18
N GLY A 338 7.65 -33.93 14.86
CA GLY A 338 8.03 -32.67 15.52
C GLY A 338 8.01 -31.44 14.61
N LEU A 339 7.43 -31.53 13.40
CA LEU A 339 7.27 -30.38 12.51
C LEU A 339 5.93 -29.69 12.74
N THR A 340 5.92 -28.36 12.65
CA THR A 340 4.67 -27.59 12.71
C THR A 340 3.92 -27.73 11.39
N ALA A 341 2.71 -28.31 11.45
CA ALA A 341 1.84 -28.53 10.30
C ALA A 341 0.51 -27.77 10.46
N ARG A 342 0.13 -26.98 9.44
CA ARG A 342 -1.12 -26.20 9.42
C ARG A 342 -1.93 -26.58 8.18
N THR A 343 -3.15 -27.07 8.35
CA THR A 343 -4.01 -27.48 7.23
C THR A 343 -4.88 -26.35 6.73
N GLY A 344 -5.22 -26.35 5.44
CA GLY A 344 -6.20 -25.42 4.86
C GLY A 344 -5.83 -23.94 5.05
N TYR A 345 -4.54 -23.63 5.05
CA TYR A 345 -3.99 -22.32 5.39
C TYR A 345 -4.39 -21.28 4.34
N PRO A 346 -4.99 -20.14 4.75
CA PRO A 346 -5.48 -19.13 3.80
C PRO A 346 -4.33 -18.28 3.26
N VAL A 347 -4.24 -18.16 1.93
CA VAL A 347 -3.30 -17.27 1.23
C VAL A 347 -4.05 -16.54 0.12
N GLY A 348 -4.43 -15.29 0.39
CA GLY A 348 -5.32 -14.52 -0.47
C GLY A 348 -6.66 -15.23 -0.67
N ARG A 349 -7.04 -15.43 -1.93
CA ARG A 349 -8.24 -16.21 -2.29
C ARG A 349 -8.01 -17.72 -2.25
N TRP A 350 -6.76 -18.16 -2.11
CA TRP A 350 -6.39 -19.55 -2.19
C TRP A 350 -6.36 -20.20 -0.81
N ARG A 351 -6.55 -21.52 -0.80
CA ARG A 351 -6.24 -22.37 0.34
C ARG A 351 -5.09 -23.29 -0.03
N VAL A 352 -4.05 -23.25 0.79
CA VAL A 352 -2.97 -24.23 0.74
C VAL A 352 -3.42 -25.44 1.54
N ASP A 353 -3.30 -26.63 0.95
CA ASP A 353 -3.78 -27.85 1.58
C ASP A 353 -3.04 -28.11 2.91
N LEU A 354 -1.71 -27.95 2.90
CA LEU A 354 -0.86 -28.07 4.07
C LEU A 354 0.30 -27.05 4.04
N VAL A 355 0.56 -26.39 5.17
CA VAL A 355 1.76 -25.56 5.39
C VAL A 355 2.63 -26.21 6.45
N VAL A 356 3.89 -26.46 6.13
CA VAL A 356 4.86 -27.16 7.00
C VAL A 356 6.00 -26.22 7.38
N GLY A 357 6.37 -26.18 8.65
CA GLY A 357 7.45 -25.35 9.19
C GLY A 357 6.96 -24.06 9.87
N GLU A 358 7.91 -23.18 10.21
CA GLU A 358 7.64 -21.95 10.96
C GLU A 358 8.39 -20.75 10.38
N GLY A 359 7.85 -19.56 10.63
CA GLY A 359 8.52 -18.32 10.21
C GLY A 359 8.85 -18.33 8.72
N GLY A 360 10.07 -17.90 8.36
CA GLY A 360 10.54 -17.83 6.97
C GLY A 360 10.86 -19.19 6.33
N SER A 361 10.94 -20.28 7.10
CA SER A 361 11.20 -21.60 6.54
C SER A 361 9.91 -22.34 6.15
N ALA A 362 8.75 -21.80 6.49
CA ALA A 362 7.47 -22.41 6.15
C ALA A 362 7.33 -22.61 4.63
N VAL A 363 6.75 -23.74 4.25
CA VAL A 363 6.50 -24.10 2.85
C VAL A 363 5.05 -24.45 2.63
N ALA A 364 4.56 -24.23 1.42
CA ALA A 364 3.28 -24.71 0.96
C ALA A 364 3.44 -26.14 0.41
N VAL A 365 2.53 -27.03 0.78
CA VAL A 365 2.50 -28.42 0.33
C VAL A 365 1.13 -28.69 -0.28
N ASP A 366 1.12 -28.93 -1.59
CA ASP A 366 -0.05 -29.34 -2.35
C ASP A 366 -0.19 -30.86 -2.26
N THR A 367 -1.24 -31.32 -1.59
CA THR A 367 -1.47 -32.76 -1.33
C THR A 367 -2.38 -33.40 -2.38
N ARG A 368 -3.00 -32.57 -3.23
CA ARG A 368 -3.94 -32.98 -4.28
C ARG A 368 -4.04 -31.92 -5.39
N PRO A 369 -4.46 -32.29 -6.61
CA PRO A 369 -4.85 -31.31 -7.62
C PRO A 369 -5.96 -30.39 -7.10
N HIS A 370 -6.00 -29.15 -7.61
CA HIS A 370 -7.04 -28.20 -7.21
C HIS A 370 -8.43 -28.73 -7.62
N PRO A 371 -9.46 -28.62 -6.76
CA PRO A 371 -10.80 -29.16 -7.02
C PRO A 371 -11.43 -28.60 -8.31
N ASP A 372 -11.18 -27.33 -8.62
CA ASP A 372 -11.67 -26.66 -9.84
C ASP A 372 -10.85 -27.00 -11.12
N GLY A 373 -9.94 -27.97 -11.04
CA GLY A 373 -9.18 -28.47 -12.18
C GLY A 373 -7.79 -27.83 -12.38
N SER A 374 -7.13 -28.22 -13.47
CA SER A 374 -5.71 -27.92 -13.73
C SER A 374 -5.41 -26.44 -13.91
N ALA A 375 -6.32 -25.68 -14.54
CA ALA A 375 -6.15 -24.24 -14.71
C ALA A 375 -6.10 -23.50 -13.36
N ALA A 376 -7.02 -23.86 -12.44
CA ALA A 376 -7.05 -23.31 -11.09
C ALA A 376 -5.82 -23.74 -10.27
N HIS A 377 -5.38 -24.99 -10.42
CA HIS A 377 -4.15 -25.48 -9.79
C HIS A 377 -2.92 -24.67 -10.23
N LEU A 378 -2.75 -24.44 -11.53
CA LEU A 378 -1.64 -23.62 -12.05
C LEU A 378 -1.76 -22.15 -11.62
N ALA A 379 -2.97 -21.60 -11.54
CA ALA A 379 -3.19 -20.24 -11.06
C ALA A 379 -2.81 -20.10 -9.58
N ARG A 380 -3.23 -21.04 -8.72
CA ARG A 380 -2.82 -21.12 -7.31
C ARG A 380 -1.30 -21.22 -7.19
N TRP A 381 -0.70 -22.16 -7.90
CA TRP A 381 0.75 -22.40 -7.87
C TRP A 381 1.53 -21.13 -8.28
N ARG A 382 1.13 -20.45 -9.35
CA ARG A 382 1.75 -19.18 -9.80
C ARG A 382 1.59 -18.07 -8.76
N ALA A 383 0.40 -17.95 -8.15
CA ALA A 383 0.14 -16.95 -7.13
C ALA A 383 1.00 -17.16 -5.88
N LEU A 384 1.09 -18.40 -5.38
CA LEU A 384 1.93 -18.75 -4.24
C LEU A 384 3.41 -18.49 -4.54
N ARG A 385 3.92 -18.95 -5.68
CA ARG A 385 5.29 -18.70 -6.13
C ARG A 385 5.59 -17.20 -6.28
N GLY A 386 4.66 -16.45 -6.88
CA GLY A 386 4.76 -15.00 -7.04
C GLY A 386 4.77 -14.26 -5.70
N ALA A 387 4.09 -14.79 -4.68
CA ALA A 387 4.12 -14.33 -3.30
C ALA A 387 5.35 -14.82 -2.50
N GLY A 388 6.30 -15.52 -3.15
CA GLY A 388 7.56 -15.96 -2.53
C GLY A 388 7.50 -17.30 -1.81
N TRP A 389 6.40 -18.04 -1.92
CA TRP A 389 6.29 -19.38 -1.32
C TRP A 389 7.19 -20.40 -2.03
N ARG A 390 7.80 -21.27 -1.24
CA ARG A 390 8.28 -22.57 -1.72
C ARG A 390 7.09 -23.53 -1.71
N VAL A 391 6.77 -24.09 -2.87
CA VAL A 391 5.63 -25.00 -3.07
C VAL A 391 6.17 -26.39 -3.39
N HIS A 392 5.72 -27.39 -2.63
CA HIS A 392 6.08 -28.80 -2.79
C HIS A 392 4.84 -29.64 -3.09
N ASP A 393 5.01 -30.71 -3.85
CA ASP A 393 3.92 -31.63 -4.17
C ASP A 393 4.04 -32.90 -3.31
N ALA A 394 2.94 -33.21 -2.62
CA ALA A 394 2.80 -34.38 -1.76
C ALA A 394 1.60 -35.26 -2.16
N PHE A 395 1.46 -35.55 -3.46
CA PHE A 395 0.35 -36.38 -3.96
C PHE A 395 0.46 -37.84 -3.49
N PRO A 396 -0.65 -38.50 -3.11
CA PRO A 396 -0.62 -39.88 -2.59
C PRO A 396 0.10 -40.88 -3.48
N SER A 397 -0.07 -40.75 -4.80
CA SER A 397 0.52 -41.64 -5.80
C SER A 397 2.05 -41.62 -5.81
N ARG A 398 2.69 -40.52 -5.39
CA ARG A 398 4.15 -40.40 -5.29
C ARG A 398 4.72 -41.27 -4.17
N PHE A 399 3.94 -41.53 -3.12
CA PHE A 399 4.39 -42.19 -1.90
C PHE A 399 3.70 -43.55 -1.66
N GLY A 400 3.10 -44.13 -2.70
CA GLY A 400 2.39 -45.41 -2.57
C GLY A 400 1.21 -45.36 -1.62
N HIS A 401 0.57 -44.19 -1.46
CA HIS A 401 -0.50 -43.94 -0.50
C HIS A 401 -0.11 -44.16 0.97
N ASP A 402 1.19 -44.10 1.30
CA ASP A 402 1.71 -44.18 2.66
C ASP A 402 2.07 -42.77 3.21
N PRO A 403 1.26 -42.21 4.13
CA PRO A 403 1.51 -40.88 4.68
C PRO A 403 2.73 -40.83 5.61
N ALA A 404 3.10 -41.94 6.27
CA ALA A 404 4.26 -41.99 7.14
C ALA A 404 5.54 -41.91 6.31
N ARG A 405 5.59 -42.66 5.19
CA ARG A 405 6.66 -42.53 4.21
C ARG A 405 6.77 -41.11 3.65
N ALA A 406 5.63 -40.53 3.23
CA ALA A 406 5.60 -39.17 2.71
C ALA A 406 6.11 -38.14 3.73
N ALA A 407 5.72 -38.27 5.01
CA ALA A 407 6.16 -37.39 6.07
C ALA A 407 7.68 -37.44 6.30
N VAL A 408 8.29 -38.63 6.29
CA VAL A 408 9.75 -38.79 6.45
C VAL A 408 10.50 -38.19 5.27
N GLU A 409 10.09 -38.47 4.03
CA GLU A 409 10.73 -37.91 2.83
C GLU A 409 10.61 -36.38 2.81
N LEU A 410 9.42 -35.83 3.09
CA LEU A 410 9.22 -34.38 3.20
C LEU A 410 10.04 -33.77 4.33
N ALA A 411 10.11 -34.41 5.51
CA ALA A 411 10.91 -33.89 6.61
C ALA A 411 12.40 -33.81 6.26
N GLN A 412 12.92 -34.72 5.43
CA GLN A 412 14.29 -34.68 4.93
C GLN A 412 14.48 -33.58 3.87
N GLU A 413 13.54 -33.45 2.93
CA GLU A 413 13.57 -32.39 1.90
C GLU A 413 13.44 -30.98 2.50
N LEU A 414 12.67 -30.85 3.57
CA LEU A 414 12.37 -29.59 4.26
C LEU A 414 13.29 -29.29 5.45
N GLY A 415 14.09 -30.28 5.88
CA GLY A 415 15.13 -30.15 6.90
C GLY A 415 16.15 -29.07 6.52
N PRO A 416 17.01 -28.61 7.46
CA PRO A 416 17.66 -27.31 7.37
C PRO A 416 18.66 -27.20 6.22
N THR A 417 18.18 -26.90 5.01
CA THR A 417 18.96 -26.30 3.94
C THR A 417 19.28 -24.88 4.35
N ALA A 418 20.54 -24.65 4.69
CA ALA A 418 21.28 -23.40 4.78
C ALA A 418 20.41 -22.13 4.83
N ALA A 419 20.35 -21.51 6.01
CA ALA A 419 19.84 -20.17 6.24
C ALA A 419 20.33 -19.19 5.15
N CYS A 420 19.48 -18.97 4.15
CA CYS A 420 19.72 -17.97 3.14
C CYS A 420 19.37 -16.62 3.77
N ARG A 421 20.42 -15.84 3.97
CA ARG A 421 20.46 -14.42 4.33
C ARG A 421 19.30 -13.64 3.69
N SER A 422 18.23 -13.42 4.43
CA SER A 422 17.29 -12.32 4.19
C SER A 422 16.97 -11.69 5.54
N GLY A 423 17.28 -10.40 5.68
CA GLY A 423 17.23 -9.65 6.93
C GLY A 423 15.97 -9.95 7.73
N ALA A 424 16.18 -10.62 8.87
CA ALA A 424 15.14 -10.85 9.85
C ALA A 424 14.54 -9.49 10.24
N ILE A 425 13.23 -9.37 10.06
CA ILE A 425 12.43 -8.44 10.84
C ILE A 425 12.64 -8.92 12.28
N GLY A 426 13.42 -8.17 13.07
CA GLY A 426 13.64 -8.49 14.47
C GLY A 426 12.29 -8.64 15.14
N ARG A 427 12.02 -9.80 15.74
CA ARG A 427 10.87 -10.00 16.62
C ARG A 427 10.96 -8.94 17.71
N ALA A 428 10.06 -7.97 17.70
CA ALA A 428 9.74 -7.26 18.93
C ALA A 428 9.13 -8.29 19.91
N PRO A 429 9.50 -8.27 21.20
CA PRO A 429 8.88 -9.16 22.18
C PRO A 429 7.37 -8.92 22.21
N ALA A 430 6.59 -10.00 22.25
CA ALA A 430 5.14 -9.92 22.42
C ALA A 430 4.83 -9.05 23.65
N ARG A 431 3.94 -8.06 23.50
CA ARG A 431 3.50 -7.23 24.63
C ARG A 431 2.92 -8.13 25.73
N PRO A 432 3.29 -7.94 27.01
CA PRO A 432 2.62 -8.62 28.11
C PRO A 432 1.14 -8.21 28.12
N ARG A 433 0.23 -9.18 28.34
CA ARG A 433 -1.20 -8.91 28.48
C ARG A 433 -1.43 -7.85 29.58
N PRO A 434 -2.28 -6.84 29.36
CA PRO A 434 -2.65 -5.93 30.43
C PRO A 434 -3.37 -6.71 31.55
N PRO A 435 -3.17 -6.35 32.83
CA PRO A 435 -3.90 -6.95 33.93
C PRO A 435 -5.40 -6.65 33.76
N ALA A 436 -6.24 -7.66 34.02
CA ALA A 436 -7.68 -7.50 34.00
C ALA A 436 -8.07 -6.37 34.98
N VAL A 437 -8.73 -5.34 34.47
CA VAL A 437 -9.32 -4.29 35.28
C VAL A 437 -10.47 -4.93 36.07
N PRO A 438 -10.52 -4.81 37.41
CA PRO A 438 -11.68 -5.26 38.17
C PRO A 438 -12.86 -4.38 37.80
N GLU A 439 -13.98 -5.00 37.44
CA GLU A 439 -15.27 -4.29 37.36
C GLU A 439 -15.59 -3.68 38.73
N ALA A 440 -15.82 -2.37 38.75
CA ALA A 440 -16.40 -1.63 39.86
C ALA A 440 -17.40 -0.61 39.30
#